data_AF-A0A0C3QX04-F1
#
_entry.id   AF-A0A0C3QX04-F1
#
_cell.length_a   1.000
_cell.length_b   1.000
_cell.length_c   1.000
_cell.angle_alpha   90.00
_cell.angle_beta   90.00
_cell.angle_gamma   90.00
#
_symmetry.space_group_name_H-M   'P 1'
#
loop_
_entity.id
_entity.type
_entity.pdbx_description
1 polymer ?
#
loop_
_entity_poly.entity_id
_entity_poly.type
_entity_poly.pdbx_seq_one_letter_code
_entity_poly.pdbx_strand_id
1 'polypeptide(L)'
;MSEIQEFKLYHCIPIPDGDWKDVFDSQAIEMALMHNIIIRSFNSLLYYSGEVQPGTPEFISFLRYTREVCAQMHRRHNDEENLYFPFLESKLGDGRMAGMVAAHEALVKPLAAFEDLVQKMIIKPHEWDLDLFRNSIYRFMPILREHLKDELKIVDATELRKHFTEQDFKECEKRFIKDAIKSFVPSRGPQLVFVNGDFVNGAWYGPVALIE
;
A
#
# COMPACT_ATOMS: atom_id res chain seq x y z
N MET A 1 11.05 8.00 -30.65
CA MET A 1 11.34 8.88 -29.51
C MET A 1 10.17 8.72 -28.56
N SER A 2 10.35 8.08 -27.41
CA SER A 2 9.29 8.05 -26.39
C SER A 2 9.12 9.47 -25.85
N GLU A 3 7.88 9.95 -25.75
CA GLU A 3 7.58 11.22 -25.09
C GLU A 3 8.21 11.23 -23.69
N ILE A 4 8.95 12.29 -23.37
CA ILE A 4 9.46 12.52 -22.02
C ILE A 4 8.25 12.79 -21.15
N GLN A 5 7.92 11.86 -20.26
CA GLN A 5 6.84 12.06 -19.31
C GLN A 5 7.25 13.13 -18.30
N GLU A 6 6.47 14.20 -18.21
CA GLU A 6 6.65 15.25 -17.20
C GLU A 6 6.64 14.65 -15.80
N PHE A 7 7.53 15.15 -14.93
CA PHE A 7 7.58 14.74 -13.53
C PHE A 7 6.23 15.02 -12.86
N LYS A 8 5.60 13.97 -12.31
CA LYS A 8 4.28 14.04 -11.72
C LYS A 8 4.22 13.17 -10.48
N LEU A 9 3.62 13.70 -9.42
CA LEU A 9 3.27 12.95 -8.22
C LEU A 9 1.77 12.59 -8.24
N TYR A 10 1.42 11.55 -7.50
CA TYR A 10 0.05 11.09 -7.35
C TYR A 10 -0.56 11.67 -6.08
N HIS A 11 -1.72 12.31 -6.19
CA HIS A 11 -2.45 12.75 -5.01
C HIS A 11 -2.97 11.55 -4.22
N CYS A 12 -2.89 11.67 -2.88
CA CYS A 12 -3.58 10.79 -1.95
C CYS A 12 -5.07 10.67 -2.29
N ILE A 13 -5.69 9.57 -1.87
CA ILE A 13 -7.13 9.41 -1.93
C ILE A 13 -7.78 10.10 -0.71
N PRO A 14 -8.97 10.71 -0.86
CA PRO A 14 -9.68 11.28 0.27
C PRO A 14 -9.91 10.24 1.36
N ILE A 15 -9.71 10.63 2.61
CA ILE A 15 -10.09 9.81 3.76
C ILE A 15 -11.62 9.94 3.90
N PRO A 16 -12.38 8.83 3.97
CA PRO A 16 -13.81 8.87 4.20
C PRO A 16 -14.18 9.60 5.50
N ASP A 17 -15.32 10.29 5.50
CA ASP A 17 -15.90 10.83 6.73
C ASP A 17 -16.39 9.68 7.64
N GLY A 18 -16.36 9.87 8.96
CA GLY A 18 -16.83 8.87 9.93
C GLY A 18 -16.23 9.06 11.31
N ASP A 19 -16.67 8.25 12.27
CA ASP A 19 -16.04 8.16 13.59
C ASP A 19 -15.00 7.05 13.62
N TRP A 20 -13.72 7.38 13.77
CA TRP A 20 -12.64 6.39 13.84
C TRP A 20 -12.77 5.41 15.02
N LYS A 21 -13.60 5.74 16.03
CA LYS A 21 -13.90 4.85 17.15
C LYS A 21 -15.02 3.86 16.84
N ASP A 22 -15.80 4.11 15.81
CA ASP A 22 -16.79 3.17 15.34
C ASP A 22 -16.14 2.12 14.45
N VAL A 23 -16.35 0.85 14.77
CA VAL A 23 -15.65 -0.28 14.12
C VAL A 23 -16.01 -0.45 12.64
N PHE A 24 -17.13 0.08 12.17
CA PHE A 24 -17.54 0.00 10.77
C PHE A 24 -17.00 1.18 9.98
N ASP A 25 -17.11 2.39 10.53
CA ASP A 25 -16.54 3.61 9.92
C ASP A 25 -15.01 3.49 9.83
N SER A 26 -14.37 2.91 10.85
CA SER A 26 -12.91 2.74 10.89
C SER A 26 -12.37 1.87 9.75
N GLN A 27 -13.14 0.94 9.19
CA GLN A 27 -12.66 0.06 8.11
C GLN A 27 -12.23 0.84 6.88
N ALA A 28 -13.10 1.74 6.40
CA ALA A 28 -12.80 2.57 5.24
C ALA A 28 -11.75 3.64 5.54
N ILE A 29 -11.75 4.18 6.77
CA ILE A 29 -10.75 5.16 7.22
C ILE A 29 -9.35 4.54 7.25
N GLU A 30 -9.18 3.41 7.94
CA GLU A 30 -7.88 2.71 8.07
C GLU A 30 -7.37 2.23 6.72
N MET A 31 -8.25 1.69 5.87
CA MET A 31 -7.94 1.31 4.50
C MET A 31 -7.38 2.50 3.71
N ALA A 32 -8.07 3.66 3.74
CA ALA A 32 -7.63 4.86 3.04
C ALA A 32 -6.29 5.39 3.57
N LEU A 33 -6.05 5.36 4.88
CA LEU A 33 -4.77 5.73 5.49
C LEU A 33 -3.64 4.82 4.99
N MET A 34 -3.87 3.50 4.95
CA MET A 34 -2.89 2.57 4.41
C MET A 34 -2.61 2.85 2.92
N HIS A 35 -3.66 3.06 2.13
CA HIS A 35 -3.52 3.37 0.70
C HIS A 35 -2.73 4.65 0.48
N ASN A 36 -2.89 5.64 1.36
CA ASN A 36 -2.10 6.87 1.31
C ASN A 36 -0.64 6.66 1.73
N ILE A 37 -0.32 5.69 2.59
CA ILE A 37 1.07 5.26 2.85
C ILE A 37 1.69 4.68 1.59
N ILE A 38 0.96 3.82 0.86
CA ILE A 38 1.39 3.24 -0.41
C ILE A 38 1.66 4.34 -1.44
N ILE A 39 0.70 5.24 -1.67
CA ILE A 39 0.82 6.31 -2.67
C ILE A 39 2.03 7.20 -2.37
N ARG A 40 2.21 7.58 -1.10
CA ARG A 40 3.36 8.38 -0.67
C ARG A 40 4.69 7.64 -0.83
N SER A 41 4.71 6.34 -0.57
CA SER A 41 5.90 5.52 -0.80
C SER A 41 6.32 5.55 -2.27
N PHE A 42 5.41 5.45 -3.24
CA PHE A 42 5.78 5.58 -4.66
C PHE A 42 6.12 7.03 -5.06
N ASN A 43 5.46 8.02 -4.47
CA ASN A 43 5.83 9.42 -4.69
C ASN A 43 7.25 9.73 -4.20
N SER A 44 7.66 9.17 -3.06
CA SER A 44 9.02 9.35 -2.55
C SER A 44 10.04 8.69 -3.48
N LEU A 45 9.73 7.53 -4.07
CA LEU A 45 10.57 6.92 -5.11
C LEU A 45 10.71 7.82 -6.35
N LEU A 46 9.61 8.39 -6.82
CA LEU A 46 9.61 9.32 -7.95
C LEU A 46 10.45 10.57 -7.65
N TYR A 47 10.34 11.14 -6.44
CA TYR A 47 11.11 12.30 -6.01
C TYR A 47 12.60 11.95 -5.88
N TYR A 48 12.95 11.04 -4.97
CA TYR A 48 14.35 10.76 -4.61
C TYR A 48 15.14 10.08 -5.73
N SER A 49 14.50 9.44 -6.71
CA SER A 49 15.19 8.94 -7.91
C SER A 49 16.00 10.02 -8.63
N GLY A 50 15.56 11.29 -8.59
CA GLY A 50 16.30 12.42 -9.19
C GLY A 50 17.41 12.99 -8.30
N GLU A 51 17.43 12.63 -7.02
CA GLU A 51 18.34 13.17 -6.01
C GLU A 51 19.55 12.25 -5.74
N VAL A 52 19.52 11.03 -6.29
CA VAL A 52 20.58 10.02 -6.08
C VAL A 52 21.49 9.90 -7.28
N GLN A 53 22.76 9.56 -7.02
CA GLN A 53 23.78 9.41 -8.05
C GLN A 53 24.35 7.98 -8.05
N PRO A 54 24.48 7.32 -9.21
CA PRO A 54 25.07 5.99 -9.29
C PRO A 54 26.45 5.89 -8.63
N GLY A 55 26.66 4.78 -7.90
CA GLY A 55 27.93 4.51 -7.23
C GLY A 55 28.08 5.15 -5.85
N THR A 56 27.09 5.90 -5.36
CA THR A 56 27.12 6.47 -4.00
C THR A 56 26.38 5.58 -2.98
N PRO A 57 26.68 5.71 -1.67
CA PRO A 57 25.94 5.03 -0.61
C PRO A 57 24.44 5.36 -0.59
N GLU A 58 24.07 6.59 -0.93
CA GLU A 58 22.68 7.06 -0.99
C GLU A 58 21.91 6.32 -2.08
N PHE A 59 22.52 6.09 -3.25
CA PHE A 59 21.92 5.32 -4.33
C PHE A 59 21.63 3.87 -3.93
N ILE A 60 22.58 3.22 -3.25
CA ILE A 60 22.37 1.86 -2.73
C ILE A 60 21.23 1.84 -1.71
N SER A 61 21.19 2.85 -0.83
CA SER A 61 20.15 2.98 0.19
C SER A 61 18.78 3.22 -0.43
N PHE A 62 18.70 4.03 -1.47
CA PHE A 62 17.50 4.28 -2.26
C PHE A 62 16.98 3.03 -2.96
N LEU A 63 17.84 2.22 -3.60
CA LEU A 63 17.40 0.98 -4.24
C LEU A 63 16.95 -0.07 -3.22
N ARG A 64 17.56 -0.12 -2.04
CA ARG A 64 17.10 -0.98 -0.93
C ARG A 64 15.73 -0.53 -0.41
N TYR A 65 15.54 0.78 -0.23
CA TYR A 65 14.25 1.36 0.13
C TYR A 65 13.19 1.03 -0.92
N THR A 66 13.52 1.15 -2.21
CA THR A 66 12.63 0.78 -3.33
C THR A 66 12.15 -0.66 -3.23
N ARG A 67 13.06 -1.60 -2.95
CA ARG A 67 12.70 -3.01 -2.74
C ARG A 67 11.77 -3.21 -1.55
N GLU A 68 11.97 -2.45 -0.47
CA GLU A 68 11.09 -2.52 0.69
C GLU A 68 9.69 -1.98 0.39
N VAL A 69 9.57 -0.91 -0.41
CA VAL A 69 8.26 -0.42 -0.89
C VAL A 69 7.52 -1.52 -1.67
N CYS A 70 8.19 -2.20 -2.60
CA CYS A 70 7.60 -3.31 -3.35
C CYS A 70 7.23 -4.50 -2.45
N ALA A 71 8.11 -4.89 -1.53
CA ALA A 71 7.84 -5.96 -0.59
C ALA A 71 6.64 -5.66 0.32
N GLN A 72 6.45 -4.40 0.71
CA GLN A 72 5.30 -3.95 1.49
C GLN A 72 4.01 -3.99 0.70
N MET A 73 4.04 -3.63 -0.58
CA MET A 73 2.89 -3.80 -1.49
C MET A 73 2.46 -5.26 -1.57
N HIS A 74 3.42 -6.16 -1.84
CA HIS A 74 3.14 -7.60 -1.90
C HIS A 74 2.56 -8.14 -0.59
N ARG A 75 3.12 -7.72 0.55
CA ARG A 75 2.58 -8.10 1.86
C ARG A 75 1.14 -7.61 2.05
N ARG A 76 0.85 -6.37 1.67
CA ARG A 76 -0.50 -5.81 1.79
C ARG A 76 -1.53 -6.62 1.00
N HIS A 77 -1.28 -6.85 -0.29
CA HIS A 77 -2.18 -7.65 -1.14
C HIS A 77 -2.31 -9.08 -0.65
N ASN A 78 -1.21 -9.68 -0.18
CA ASN A 78 -1.23 -11.02 0.39
C ASN A 78 -2.09 -11.11 1.66
N ASP A 79 -2.02 -10.11 2.55
CA ASP A 79 -2.84 -10.06 3.75
C ASP A 79 -4.32 -9.84 3.40
N GLU A 80 -4.61 -9.04 2.37
CA GLU A 80 -5.97 -8.88 1.84
C GLU A 80 -6.53 -10.20 1.31
N GLU A 81 -5.83 -10.86 0.38
CA GLU A 81 -6.33 -12.08 -0.26
C GLU A 81 -6.43 -13.29 0.68
N ASN A 82 -5.56 -13.39 1.69
CA ASN A 82 -5.55 -14.55 2.59
C ASN A 82 -6.36 -14.35 3.86
N LEU A 83 -6.62 -13.11 4.30
CA LEU A 83 -7.28 -12.83 5.57
C LEU A 83 -8.52 -11.94 5.39
N TYR A 84 -8.36 -10.76 4.78
CA TYR A 84 -9.42 -9.75 4.81
C TYR A 84 -10.53 -9.99 3.79
N PHE A 85 -10.19 -10.28 2.54
CA PHE A 85 -11.17 -10.61 1.50
C PHE A 85 -11.97 -11.87 1.84
N PRO A 86 -11.36 -12.99 2.29
CA PRO A 86 -12.12 -14.15 2.74
C PRO A 86 -13.07 -13.83 3.91
N PHE A 87 -12.64 -12.97 4.84
CA PHE A 87 -13.50 -12.50 5.93
C PHE A 87 -14.71 -11.72 5.39
N LEU A 88 -14.50 -10.76 4.49
CA LEU A 88 -15.58 -9.99 3.87
C LEU A 88 -16.53 -10.88 3.07
N GLU A 89 -15.98 -11.76 2.24
CA GLU A 89 -16.74 -12.67 1.38
C GLU A 89 -17.62 -13.62 2.18
N SER A 90 -17.18 -14.05 3.38
CA SER A 90 -17.93 -14.95 4.25
C SER A 90 -19.33 -14.44 4.65
N LYS A 91 -19.59 -13.12 4.58
CA LYS A 91 -20.91 -12.54 4.86
C LYS A 91 -21.50 -11.68 3.75
N LEU A 92 -20.68 -11.17 2.82
CA LEU A 92 -21.18 -10.46 1.64
C LEU A 92 -21.62 -11.40 0.51
N GLY A 93 -21.16 -12.66 0.55
CA GLY A 93 -21.50 -13.72 -0.39
C GLY A 93 -20.39 -14.01 -1.41
N ASP A 94 -20.37 -15.24 -1.91
CA ASP A 94 -19.34 -15.76 -2.82
C ASP A 94 -19.20 -14.92 -4.10
N GLY A 95 -17.97 -14.69 -4.53
CA GLY A 95 -17.60 -13.93 -5.72
C GLY A 95 -17.58 -12.41 -5.53
N ARG A 96 -17.96 -11.90 -4.36
CA ARG A 96 -17.96 -10.45 -4.09
C ARG A 96 -16.57 -9.84 -4.13
N MET A 97 -15.53 -10.59 -3.78
CA MET A 97 -14.15 -10.11 -3.79
C MET A 97 -13.41 -10.39 -5.10
N ALA A 98 -14.02 -11.13 -6.05
CA ALA A 98 -13.36 -11.53 -7.29
C ALA A 98 -12.84 -10.34 -8.13
N GLY A 99 -13.56 -9.22 -8.11
CA GLY A 99 -13.12 -7.99 -8.78
C GLY A 99 -11.86 -7.39 -8.17
N MET A 100 -11.71 -7.47 -6.83
CA MET A 100 -10.53 -6.94 -6.12
C MET A 100 -9.31 -7.83 -6.39
N VAL A 101 -9.49 -9.16 -6.34
CA VAL A 101 -8.45 -10.12 -6.70
C VAL A 101 -8.00 -9.96 -8.16
N ALA A 102 -8.93 -9.76 -9.09
CA ALA A 102 -8.60 -9.49 -10.49
C ALA A 102 -7.80 -8.18 -10.67
N ALA A 103 -8.07 -7.17 -9.84
CA ALA A 103 -7.31 -5.93 -9.84
C ALA A 103 -5.88 -6.12 -9.30
N HIS A 104 -5.67 -6.96 -8.29
CA HIS A 104 -4.33 -7.39 -7.85
C HIS A 104 -3.56 -8.11 -8.98
N GLU A 105 -4.20 -9.06 -9.66
CA GLU A 105 -3.59 -9.80 -10.77
C GLU A 105 -3.14 -8.86 -11.91
N ALA A 106 -3.92 -7.80 -12.19
CA ALA A 106 -3.55 -6.78 -13.18
C ALA A 106 -2.26 -6.01 -12.82
N LEU A 107 -1.88 -5.98 -11.53
CA LEU A 107 -0.67 -5.34 -11.03
C LEU A 107 0.56 -6.25 -11.00
N VAL A 108 0.38 -7.59 -11.01
CA VAL A 108 1.47 -8.56 -10.89
C VAL A 108 2.54 -8.34 -11.95
N LYS A 109 2.16 -8.31 -13.23
CA LYS A 109 3.11 -8.17 -14.35
C LYS A 109 3.88 -6.84 -14.32
N PRO A 110 3.22 -5.66 -14.24
CA PRO A 110 3.96 -4.40 -14.26
C PRO A 110 4.77 -4.16 -12.98
N LEU A 111 4.34 -4.67 -11.82
CA LEU A 111 5.13 -4.60 -10.59
C LEU A 111 6.38 -5.49 -10.67
N ALA A 112 6.24 -6.73 -11.16
CA ALA A 112 7.39 -7.62 -11.37
C ALA A 112 8.41 -7.02 -12.35
N ALA A 113 7.95 -6.39 -13.44
CA ALA A 113 8.83 -5.69 -14.38
C ALA A 113 9.60 -4.52 -13.73
N PHE A 114 8.96 -3.81 -12.78
CA PHE A 114 9.63 -2.77 -11.99
C PHE A 114 10.66 -3.37 -11.02
N GLU A 115 10.32 -4.45 -10.32
CA GLU A 115 11.24 -5.15 -9.41
C GLU A 115 12.48 -5.70 -10.15
N ASP A 116 12.29 -6.28 -11.33
CA ASP A 116 13.37 -6.73 -12.21
C ASP A 116 14.28 -5.57 -12.62
N LEU A 117 13.71 -4.41 -12.96
CA LEU A 117 14.47 -3.21 -13.26
C LEU A 117 15.29 -2.76 -12.05
N VAL A 118 14.69 -2.71 -10.86
CA VAL A 118 15.38 -2.34 -9.61
C VAL A 118 16.53 -3.31 -9.33
N GLN A 119 16.30 -4.62 -9.49
CA GLN A 119 17.32 -5.63 -9.30
C GLN A 119 18.47 -5.48 -10.31
N LYS A 120 18.17 -5.16 -11.56
CA LYS A 120 19.16 -4.84 -12.59
C LYS A 120 20.02 -3.63 -12.18
N MET A 121 19.40 -2.56 -11.65
CA MET A 121 20.12 -1.35 -11.21
C MET A 121 21.00 -1.59 -9.99
N ILE A 122 20.65 -2.54 -9.12
CA ILE A 122 21.51 -2.97 -8.03
C ILE A 122 22.77 -3.68 -8.56
N ILE A 123 22.61 -4.56 -9.55
CA ILE A 123 23.73 -5.33 -10.14
C ILE A 123 24.61 -4.43 -11.01
N LYS A 124 24.00 -3.49 -11.73
CA LYS A 124 24.66 -2.62 -12.71
C LYS A 124 24.30 -1.15 -12.49
N PRO A 125 24.81 -0.52 -11.41
CA PRO A 125 24.47 0.86 -11.07
C PRO A 125 24.83 1.87 -12.16
N HIS A 126 25.85 1.60 -12.97
CA HIS A 126 26.26 2.44 -14.09
C HIS A 126 25.25 2.48 -15.25
N GLU A 127 24.28 1.56 -15.29
CA GLU A 127 23.17 1.57 -16.25
C GLU A 127 21.95 2.36 -15.72
N TRP A 128 22.10 3.14 -14.63
CA TRP A 128 21.01 3.95 -14.07
C TRP A 128 20.41 4.88 -15.12
N ASP A 129 19.10 4.74 -15.29
CA ASP A 129 18.28 5.54 -16.18
C ASP A 129 17.08 6.04 -15.40
N LEU A 130 17.11 7.33 -15.07
CA LEU A 130 16.08 8.01 -14.29
C LEU A 130 14.71 7.95 -14.99
N ASP A 131 14.69 8.15 -16.30
CA ASP A 131 13.46 8.19 -17.07
C ASP A 131 12.85 6.79 -17.16
N LEU A 132 13.67 5.77 -17.41
CA LEU A 132 13.22 4.38 -17.40
C LEU A 132 12.63 3.99 -16.03
N PHE A 133 13.31 4.37 -14.94
CA PHE A 133 12.83 4.10 -13.57
C PHE A 133 11.49 4.78 -13.31
N ARG A 134 11.35 6.09 -13.55
CA ARG A 134 10.10 6.82 -13.33
C ARG A 134 8.97 6.32 -14.23
N ASN A 135 9.25 6.05 -15.50
CA ASN A 135 8.26 5.54 -16.45
C ASN A 135 7.73 4.16 -16.04
N SER A 136 8.56 3.31 -15.43
CA SER A 136 8.09 2.02 -14.93
C SER A 136 7.06 2.17 -13.80
N ILE A 137 7.24 3.15 -12.90
CA ILE A 137 6.26 3.50 -11.86
C ILE A 137 4.98 4.06 -12.49
N TYR A 138 5.11 4.97 -13.46
CA TYR A 138 3.96 5.56 -14.14
C TYR A 138 3.08 4.56 -14.90
N ARG A 139 3.61 3.38 -15.26
CA ARG A 139 2.84 2.33 -15.94
C ARG A 139 1.82 1.64 -15.03
N PHE A 140 2.14 1.42 -13.75
CA PHE A 140 1.22 0.72 -12.84
C PHE A 140 0.48 1.65 -11.88
N MET A 141 1.04 2.82 -11.54
CA MET A 141 0.43 3.70 -10.54
C MET A 141 -1.02 4.12 -10.85
N PRO A 142 -1.42 4.38 -12.11
CA PRO A 142 -2.83 4.66 -12.43
C PRO A 142 -3.76 3.48 -12.13
N ILE A 143 -3.31 2.25 -12.46
CA ILE A 143 -4.06 1.01 -12.20
C ILE A 143 -4.19 0.80 -10.69
N LEU A 144 -3.06 0.89 -9.98
CA LEU A 144 -3.00 0.74 -8.54
C LEU A 144 -3.91 1.76 -7.87
N ARG A 145 -3.80 3.05 -8.21
CA ARG A 145 -4.59 4.10 -7.56
C ARG A 145 -6.10 3.94 -7.79
N GLU A 146 -6.52 3.38 -8.91
CA GLU A 146 -7.95 3.13 -9.13
C GLU A 146 -8.45 1.95 -8.30
N HIS A 147 -7.67 0.87 -8.26
CA HIS A 147 -7.94 -0.27 -7.38
C HIS A 147 -8.06 0.15 -5.91
N LEU A 148 -7.11 0.94 -5.40
CA LEU A 148 -7.13 1.46 -4.01
C LEU A 148 -8.38 2.30 -3.69
N LYS A 149 -9.04 2.90 -4.68
CA LYS A 149 -10.32 3.61 -4.47
C LYS A 149 -11.52 2.68 -4.52
N ASP A 150 -11.47 1.68 -5.41
CA ASP A 150 -12.57 0.73 -5.57
C ASP A 150 -12.75 -0.12 -4.31
N GLU A 151 -11.65 -0.47 -3.64
CA GLU A 151 -11.69 -1.16 -2.35
C GLU A 151 -12.45 -0.38 -1.27
N LEU A 152 -12.31 0.95 -1.22
CA LEU A 152 -13.04 1.77 -0.25
C LEU A 152 -14.57 1.64 -0.40
N LYS A 153 -15.06 1.33 -1.60
CA LYS A 153 -16.49 1.13 -1.85
C LYS A 153 -16.99 -0.20 -1.28
N ILE A 154 -16.11 -1.20 -1.17
CA ILE A 154 -16.43 -2.52 -0.62
C ILE A 154 -16.53 -2.48 0.89
N VAL A 155 -15.67 -1.69 1.53
CA VAL A 155 -15.64 -1.51 3.00
C VAL A 155 -16.53 -0.35 3.47
N ASP A 156 -17.55 0.02 2.70
CA ASP A 156 -18.51 1.05 3.08
C ASP A 156 -19.24 0.66 4.37
N ALA A 157 -19.23 1.55 5.37
CA ALA A 157 -19.79 1.27 6.69
C ALA A 157 -21.29 0.93 6.65
N THR A 158 -22.06 1.55 5.76
CA THR A 158 -23.50 1.29 5.63
C THR A 158 -23.74 -0.12 5.12
N GLU A 159 -22.95 -0.59 4.17
CA GLU A 159 -23.05 -1.97 3.67
C GLU A 159 -22.56 -2.97 4.73
N LEU A 160 -21.40 -2.72 5.34
CA LEU A 160 -20.84 -3.61 6.35
C LEU A 160 -21.82 -3.83 7.53
N ARG A 161 -22.50 -2.78 8.00
CA ARG A 161 -23.49 -2.89 9.09
C ARG A 161 -24.70 -3.79 8.76
N LYS A 162 -25.02 -4.00 7.49
CA LYS A 162 -26.11 -4.91 7.10
C LYS A 162 -25.74 -6.38 7.25
N HIS A 163 -24.44 -6.69 7.16
CA HIS A 163 -23.94 -8.06 7.06
C HIS A 163 -23.09 -8.49 8.27
N PHE A 164 -22.47 -7.54 8.97
CA PHE A 164 -21.53 -7.78 10.05
C PHE A 164 -21.99 -7.17 11.38
N THR A 165 -21.50 -7.76 12.46
CA THR A 165 -21.59 -7.25 13.82
C THR A 165 -20.22 -6.74 14.27
N GLU A 166 -20.17 -5.93 15.33
CA GLU A 166 -18.88 -5.49 15.89
C GLU A 166 -17.99 -6.66 16.34
N GLN A 167 -18.61 -7.75 16.82
CA GLN A 167 -17.88 -8.92 17.30
C GLN A 167 -17.13 -9.60 16.16
N ASP A 168 -17.68 -9.61 14.95
CA ASP A 168 -17.03 -10.18 13.77
C ASP A 168 -15.71 -9.45 13.47
N PHE A 169 -15.72 -8.12 13.50
CA PHE A 169 -14.52 -7.31 13.28
C PHE A 169 -13.50 -7.48 14.41
N LYS A 170 -13.94 -7.52 15.68
CA LYS A 170 -13.04 -7.80 16.82
C LYS A 170 -12.36 -9.16 16.70
N GLU A 171 -13.05 -10.16 16.17
CA GLU A 171 -12.46 -11.48 15.93
C GLU A 171 -11.51 -11.50 14.74
N CYS A 172 -11.85 -10.79 13.66
CA CYS A 172 -10.98 -10.60 12.51
C CYS A 172 -9.68 -9.89 12.92
N GLU A 173 -9.77 -8.77 13.64
CA GLU A 173 -8.64 -7.98 14.13
C GLU A 173 -7.71 -8.82 14.99
N LYS A 174 -8.24 -9.62 15.92
CA LYS A 174 -7.42 -10.54 16.74
C LYS A 174 -6.62 -11.54 15.89
N ARG A 175 -7.21 -12.05 14.81
CA ARG A 175 -6.49 -12.95 13.87
C ARG A 175 -5.40 -12.18 13.14
N PHE A 176 -5.73 -10.98 12.65
CA PHE A 176 -4.82 -10.10 11.93
C PHE A 176 -3.59 -9.72 12.79
N ILE A 177 -3.81 -9.28 14.04
CA ILE A 177 -2.74 -8.94 14.99
C ILE A 177 -1.85 -10.16 15.25
N LYS A 178 -2.45 -11.34 15.46
CA LYS A 178 -1.70 -12.57 15.72
C LYS A 178 -0.78 -12.94 14.55
N ASP A 179 -1.24 -12.76 13.32
CA ASP A 179 -0.44 -13.06 12.13
C ASP A 179 0.58 -11.97 11.83
N ALA A 180 0.23 -10.70 12.03
CA ALA A 180 1.15 -9.56 11.95
C ALA A 180 2.32 -9.70 12.94
N ILE A 181 2.07 -10.13 14.18
CA ILE A 181 3.13 -10.35 15.18
C ILE A 181 4.12 -11.43 14.72
N LYS A 182 3.66 -12.50 14.07
CA LYS A 182 4.56 -13.58 13.59
C LYS A 182 5.46 -13.11 12.45
N SER A 183 4.97 -12.21 11.61
CA SER A 183 5.67 -11.71 10.43
C SER A 183 6.39 -10.38 10.69
N PHE A 184 6.29 -9.83 11.90
CA PHE A 184 6.85 -8.53 12.25
C PHE A 184 8.38 -8.53 12.22
N VAL A 185 8.93 -7.59 11.44
CA VAL A 185 10.36 -7.27 11.42
C VAL A 185 10.53 -5.81 11.84
N PRO A 186 11.01 -5.54 13.07
CA PRO A 186 11.11 -4.17 13.61
C PRO A 186 11.97 -3.22 12.77
N SER A 187 12.90 -3.76 12.00
CA SER A 187 13.85 -2.99 11.20
C SER A 187 13.37 -2.63 9.78
N ARG A 188 12.17 -3.06 9.37
CA ARG A 188 11.68 -2.83 7.99
C ARG A 188 10.29 -2.20 7.90
N GLY A 189 9.29 -2.81 8.55
CA GLY A 189 7.88 -2.37 8.43
C GLY A 189 7.61 -1.00 9.08
N PRO A 190 8.01 -0.77 10.34
CA PRO A 190 7.76 0.49 11.05
C PRO A 190 8.37 1.73 10.38
N GLN A 191 9.49 1.58 9.68
CA GLN A 191 10.19 2.68 9.01
C GLN A 191 9.34 3.20 7.85
N LEU A 192 8.73 2.31 7.07
CA LEU A 192 7.87 2.70 5.96
C LEU A 192 6.61 3.42 6.46
N VAL A 193 5.97 2.89 7.52
CA VAL A 193 4.79 3.49 8.14
C VAL A 193 5.14 4.83 8.80
N PHE A 194 6.30 4.97 9.43
CA PHE A 194 6.70 6.24 10.06
C PHE A 194 7.04 7.32 9.03
N VAL A 195 7.80 6.97 7.99
CA VAL A 195 8.24 7.93 6.96
C VAL A 195 7.10 8.35 6.04
N ASN A 196 6.21 7.41 5.69
CA ASN A 196 5.13 7.65 4.75
C ASN A 196 3.75 7.65 5.41
N GLY A 197 3.64 7.70 6.74
CA GLY A 197 2.37 7.65 7.46
C GLY A 197 1.79 9.01 7.81
N ASP A 198 0.49 9.00 8.11
CA ASP A 198 -0.21 10.21 8.58
C ASP A 198 0.06 10.50 10.05
N PHE A 199 0.72 9.59 10.78
CA PHE A 199 1.13 9.81 12.17
C PHE A 199 2.01 11.07 12.35
N VAL A 200 2.79 11.42 11.32
CA VAL A 200 3.65 12.61 11.31
C VAL A 200 2.94 13.85 10.74
N ASN A 201 1.87 13.67 9.95
CA ASN A 201 1.30 14.70 9.09
C ASN A 201 -0.19 15.02 9.33
N GLY A 202 -0.88 14.36 10.26
CA GLY A 202 -2.30 14.60 10.52
C GLY A 202 -2.78 14.16 11.90
N ALA A 203 -3.77 14.88 12.44
CA ALA A 203 -4.44 14.61 13.72
C ALA A 203 -5.37 13.38 13.71
N TRP A 204 -5.27 12.52 12.69
CA TRP A 204 -6.24 11.48 12.36
C TRP A 204 -5.90 10.10 12.93
N TYR A 205 -4.67 9.89 13.40
CA TYR A 205 -4.38 8.73 14.23
C TYR A 205 -4.84 9.01 15.66
N GLY A 206 -5.79 8.20 16.15
CA GLY A 206 -6.03 8.09 17.59
C GLY A 206 -4.74 7.70 18.32
N PRO A 207 -4.60 8.01 19.62
CA PRO A 207 -3.43 7.62 20.38
C PRO A 207 -3.19 6.12 20.18
N VAL A 208 -1.94 5.75 19.89
CA VAL A 208 -1.51 4.33 19.91
C VAL A 208 -2.09 3.78 21.20
N ALA A 209 -3.03 2.83 21.10
CA ALA A 209 -3.52 2.14 22.27
C ALA A 209 -2.30 1.45 22.86
N LEU A 210 -1.69 2.10 23.85
CA LEU A 210 -0.74 1.46 24.73
C LEU A 210 -1.53 0.30 25.32
N ILE A 211 -1.15 -0.90 24.92
CA ILE A 211 -1.63 -2.12 25.54
C ILE A 211 -1.27 -1.97 27.02
N GLU A 212 -2.25 -1.63 27.86
CA GLU A 212 -2.17 -1.82 29.31
C GLU A 212 -2.36 -3.29 29.64
#